data_AF-A0A2R2WY31-F1
#
_entry.id   AF-A0A2R2WY31-F1
#
_cell.length_a   1.000
_cell.length_b   1.000
_cell.length_c   1.000
_cell.angle_alpha   90.00
_cell.angle_beta   90.00
_cell.angle_gamma   90.00
#
_symmetry.space_group_name_H-M   'P 1'
#
loop_
_entity.id
_entity.type
_entity.pdbx_description
1 polymer ?
#
loop_
_entity_poly.entity_id
_entity_poly.type
_entity_poly.pdbx_seq_one_letter_code
_entity_poly.pdbx_strand_id
1 'polypeptide(L)'
;VMAYDRYLAITKPLHYVTIMRREVWVALVVASWVGGGLHSIVQIILMLPLPFCGPNILDAFYCDVPQVLKLACTDTFALELLMISNNGLVTLLWFLLLL
;
A
#
# COMPACT_ATOMS: atom_id res chain seq x y z
N VAL A 1 10.21 5.34 -6.13
CA VAL A 1 10.82 5.92 -7.33
C VAL A 1 11.78 7.06 -6.99
N MET A 2 11.35 8.16 -6.36
CA MET A 2 12.25 9.29 -6.05
C MET A 2 13.45 8.96 -5.14
N ALA A 3 13.24 8.18 -4.07
CA ALA A 3 14.33 7.79 -3.17
C ALA A 3 15.37 6.90 -3.88
N TYR A 4 14.91 5.94 -4.68
CA TYR A 4 15.75 5.05 -5.48
C TYR A 4 16.59 5.81 -6.51
N ASP A 5 15.97 6.78 -7.18
CA ASP A 5 16.63 7.71 -8.12
C ASP A 5 17.79 8.46 -7.44
N ARG A 6 17.54 9.07 -6.27
CA ARG A 6 18.57 9.77 -5.49
C ARG A 6 19.68 8.84 -5.00
N TYR A 7 19.33 7.64 -4.53
CA TYR A 7 20.30 6.64 -4.08
C TYR A 7 21.26 6.24 -5.19
N LEU A 8 20.74 5.90 -6.38
CA LEU A 8 21.56 5.52 -7.54
C LEU A 8 22.43 6.68 -8.04
N ALA A 9 21.92 7.91 -8.01
CA ALA A 9 22.68 9.08 -8.40
C ALA A 9 23.91 9.31 -7.50
N ILE A 10 23.79 9.02 -6.19
CA ILE A 10 24.88 9.19 -5.21
C ILE A 10 25.84 8.00 -5.21
N THR A 11 25.34 6.77 -5.21
CA THR A 11 26.18 5.57 -5.07
C THR A 11 26.91 5.18 -6.35
N LYS A 12 26.35 5.50 -7.53
CA LYS A 12 26.89 5.08 -8.84
C LYS A 12 26.69 6.16 -9.93
N PRO A 13 27.27 7.37 -9.79
CA PRO A 13 27.01 8.50 -10.70
C PRO A 13 27.35 8.21 -12.17
N LEU A 14 28.45 7.49 -12.47
CA LEU A 14 28.81 7.15 -13.86
C LEU A 14 27.88 6.12 -14.51
N HIS A 15 27.29 5.23 -13.72
CA HIS A 15 26.34 4.23 -14.19
C HIS A 15 24.89 4.69 -14.07
N TYR A 16 24.63 5.78 -13.34
CA TYR A 16 23.30 6.34 -13.20
C TYR A 16 22.66 6.63 -14.56
N VAL A 17 23.40 7.26 -15.48
CA VAL A 17 22.89 7.64 -16.80
C VAL A 17 22.58 6.42 -17.69
N THR A 18 23.32 5.32 -17.49
CA THR A 18 23.11 4.08 -18.25
C THR A 18 22.05 3.17 -17.64
N ILE A 19 21.84 3.23 -16.32
CA ILE A 19 20.83 2.49 -15.57
C ILE A 19 19.48 3.21 -15.61
N MET A 20 19.44 4.51 -15.30
CA MET A 20 18.23 5.34 -15.34
C MET A 20 17.93 5.85 -16.76
N ARG A 21 17.71 4.91 -17.69
CA ARG A 21 17.17 5.25 -19.01
C ARG A 21 15.69 5.58 -18.92
N ARG A 22 15.19 6.31 -19.93
CA ARG A 22 13.76 6.64 -20.10
C ARG A 22 12.85 5.43 -19.89
N GLU A 23 13.21 4.28 -20.44
CA GLU A 23 12.46 3.02 -20.32
C GLU A 23 12.38 2.52 -18.88
N VAL A 24 13.50 2.52 -18.16
CA VAL A 24 13.56 2.08 -16.75
C VAL A 24 12.76 3.02 -15.86
N TRP A 25 12.85 4.33 -16.07
CA TRP A 25 12.06 5.31 -15.33
C TRP A 25 10.55 5.09 -15.56
N VAL A 26 10.12 4.92 -16.82
CA VAL A 26 8.72 4.64 -17.15
C VAL A 26 8.28 3.31 -16.52
N ALA A 27 9.09 2.26 -16.60
CA ALA A 27 8.79 0.98 -15.99
C ALA A 27 8.63 1.08 -14.47
N LEU A 28 9.49 1.84 -13.78
CA LEU A 28 9.39 2.08 -12.33
C LEU A 28 8.12 2.84 -11.96
N VAL A 29 7.73 3.84 -12.75
CA VAL A 29 6.49 4.61 -12.54
C VAL A 29 5.28 3.70 -12.72
N VAL A 30 5.21 2.94 -13.82
CA VAL A 30 4.11 2.01 -14.08
C VAL A 30 4.03 0.94 -13.00
N ALA A 31 5.15 0.34 -12.61
CA ALA A 31 5.20 -0.65 -11.54
C ALA A 31 4.72 -0.08 -10.20
N SER A 32 5.11 1.16 -9.87
CA SER A 32 4.62 1.82 -8.65
C SER A 32 3.12 2.08 -8.67
N TRP A 33 2.58 2.43 -9.83
CA TRP A 33 1.16 2.70 -10.00
C TRP A 33 0.33 1.42 -9.94
N VAL A 34 0.77 0.36 -10.62
CA VAL A 34 0.12 -0.96 -10.60
C VAL A 34 0.22 -1.58 -9.21
N GLY A 35 1.38 -1.52 -8.56
CA GLY A 35 1.57 -2.06 -7.22
C GLY A 35 0.69 -1.36 -6.18
N GLY A 36 0.64 -0.03 -6.21
CA GLY A 36 -0.25 0.75 -5.33
C GLY A 36 -1.72 0.49 -5.61
N GLY A 37 -2.13 0.47 -6.89
CA GLY A 37 -3.50 0.18 -7.28
C GLY A 37 -3.95 -1.22 -6.87
N LEU A 38 -3.10 -2.23 -7.09
CA LEU A 38 -3.38 -3.61 -6.68
C LEU A 38 -3.52 -3.72 -5.16
N HIS A 39 -2.62 -3.09 -4.39
CA HIS A 39 -2.71 -3.06 -2.94
C HIS A 39 -4.03 -2.44 -2.46
N SER A 40 -4.44 -1.31 -3.04
CA SER A 40 -5.73 -0.68 -2.74
C SER A 40 -6.92 -1.56 -3.11
N ILE A 41 -6.91 -2.22 -4.28
CA ILE A 41 -7.99 -3.12 -4.71
C ILE A 41 -8.11 -4.31 -3.76
N VAL A 42 -6.99 -4.93 -3.38
CA VAL A 42 -6.97 -6.04 -2.41
C VAL A 42 -7.55 -5.57 -1.08
N GLN A 43 -7.16 -4.40 -0.61
CA GLN A 43 -7.68 -3.81 0.63
C GLN A 43 -9.20 -3.56 0.56
N ILE A 44 -9.72 -3.10 -0.58
CA ILE A 44 -11.17 -2.90 -0.80
C ILE A 44 -11.91 -4.24 -0.85
N ILE A 45 -11.39 -5.24 -1.58
CA ILE A 45 -11.99 -6.59 -1.66
C ILE A 45 -12.05 -7.24 -0.28
N LEU A 46 -11.03 -7.04 0.55
CA LEU A 46 -11.01 -7.52 1.93
C LEU A 46 -12.10 -6.85 2.80
N MET A 47 -12.54 -5.63 2.47
CA MET A 47 -13.61 -4.92 3.19
C MET A 47 -15.03 -5.20 2.69
N LEU A 48 -15.20 -5.45 1.39
CA LEU A 48 -16.53 -5.61 0.77
C LEU A 48 -17.42 -6.73 1.34
N PRO A 49 -16.93 -7.92 1.74
CA PRO A 49 -17.77 -9.02 2.20
C PRO A 49 -18.18 -8.94 3.68
N LEU A 50 -17.91 -7.82 4.39
CA LEU A 50 -18.25 -7.74 5.81
C LEU A 50 -19.76 -7.64 6.01
N PRO A 51 -20.37 -8.53 6.82
CA PRO A 51 -21.77 -8.42 7.20
C PRO A 51 -21.95 -7.27 8.20
N PHE A 52 -22.48 -6.15 7.72
CA PHE A 52 -22.93 -5.04 8.58
C PHE A 52 -24.22 -5.45 9.30
N CYS A 53 -24.17 -5.68 10.62
CA CYS A 53 -25.38 -5.89 11.44
C CYS A 53 -25.75 -4.70 12.34
N GLY A 54 -24.96 -3.63 12.35
CA GLY A 54 -25.25 -2.42 13.14
C GLY A 54 -26.28 -1.49 12.47
N PRO A 55 -26.98 -0.62 13.23
CA PRO A 55 -27.85 0.40 12.66
C PRO A 55 -27.07 1.29 11.69
N ASN A 56 -27.70 1.63 10.56
CA ASN A 56 -27.10 2.33 9.42
C ASN A 56 -26.84 3.84 9.67
N ILE A 57 -26.47 4.18 10.92
CA ILE A 57 -26.26 5.54 11.41
C ILE A 57 -24.89 5.58 12.08
N LEU A 58 -23.91 6.17 11.41
CA LEU A 58 -22.55 6.38 11.90
C LEU A 58 -22.40 7.87 12.25
N ASP A 59 -22.31 8.20 13.54
CA ASP A 59 -21.89 9.53 14.02
C ASP A 59 -20.35 9.70 13.92
N ALA A 60 -19.77 9.37 12.77
CA ALA A 60 -18.33 9.39 12.56
C ALA A 60 -17.93 10.58 11.67
N PHE A 61 -17.21 11.55 12.27
CA PHE A 61 -16.64 12.73 11.61
C PHE A 61 -15.52 12.38 10.58
N TYR A 62 -15.15 11.10 10.46
CA TYR A 62 -14.10 10.58 9.57
C TYR A 62 -14.40 9.15 9.10
N CYS A 63 -14.36 8.88 7.79
CA CYS A 63 -14.47 7.53 7.22
C CYS A 63 -13.09 6.87 7.12
N ASP A 64 -12.52 6.48 8.27
CA ASP A 64 -11.32 5.66 8.30
C ASP A 64 -11.66 4.18 8.52
N VAL A 65 -11.03 3.33 7.70
CA VAL A 65 -11.16 1.86 7.64
C VAL A 65 -11.35 1.15 9.00
N PRO A 66 -10.55 1.43 10.06
CA PRO A 66 -10.71 0.73 11.34
C PRO A 66 -11.99 1.08 12.11
N GLN A 67 -12.59 2.26 11.89
CA GLN A 67 -13.85 2.63 12.57
C GLN A 67 -15.06 1.89 11.98
N VAL A 68 -15.00 1.56 10.70
CA VAL A 68 -16.07 0.82 9.99
C VAL A 68 -16.06 -0.67 10.41
N LEU A 69 -14.89 -1.23 10.71
CA LEU A 69 -14.72 -2.62 11.16
C LEU A 69 -15.25 -2.90 12.57
N LYS A 70 -15.42 -1.88 13.42
CA LYS A 70 -15.99 -2.03 14.78
C LYS A 70 -17.51 -2.22 14.81
N LEU A 71 -18.20 -2.02 13.68
CA LEU A 71 -19.65 -2.15 13.55
C LEU A 71 -20.11 -3.53 13.00
N ALA A 72 -19.18 -4.38 12.57
CA ALA A 72 -19.48 -5.69 11.99
C ALA A 72 -19.70 -6.76 13.10
N CYS A 73 -20.66 -7.67 12.87
CA CYS A 73 -21.18 -8.61 13.87
C CYS A 73 -20.27 -9.81 14.21
N THR A 74 -19.03 -9.82 13.74
CA THR A 74 -18.08 -10.95 13.88
C THR A 74 -16.67 -10.43 14.14
N ASP A 75 -15.80 -11.24 14.76
CA ASP A 75 -14.42 -10.88 15.09
C ASP A 75 -13.61 -10.42 13.87
N THR A 76 -13.49 -9.10 13.71
CA THR A 76 -12.70 -8.44 12.66
C THR A 76 -11.20 -8.42 12.99
N PHE A 77 -10.80 -8.94 14.15
CA PHE A 77 -9.42 -9.00 14.63
C PHE A 77 -8.46 -9.66 13.64
N ALA A 78 -8.87 -10.76 13.00
CA ALA A 78 -8.05 -11.45 12.01
C ALA A 78 -7.84 -10.61 10.74
N LEU A 79 -8.86 -9.84 10.34
CA LEU A 79 -8.80 -8.96 9.17
C LEU A 79 -7.94 -7.73 9.43
N GLU A 80 -8.08 -7.09 10.59
CA GLU A 80 -7.22 -5.99 11.00
C GLU A 80 -5.76 -6.43 11.09
N LEU A 81 -5.50 -7.60 11.68
CA LEU A 81 -4.15 -8.16 11.76
C LEU A 81 -3.57 -8.43 10.37
N LEU A 82 -4.38 -8.98 9.44
CA LEU A 82 -3.97 -9.23 8.06
C LEU A 82 -3.65 -7.93 7.31
N MET A 83 -4.43 -6.87 7.55
CA MET A 83 -4.21 -5.55 6.95
C MET A 83 -2.96 -4.86 7.48
N ILE A 84 -2.76 -4.87 8.81
CA ILE A 84 -1.55 -4.33 9.44
C ILE A 84 -0.33 -5.12 8.98
N SER A 85 -0.43 -6.45 8.91
CA SER A 85 0.65 -7.32 8.42
C SER A 85 0.97 -7.07 6.94
N ASN A 86 -0.03 -6.95 6.06
CA ASN A 86 0.19 -6.63 4.65
C ASN A 86 0.86 -5.27 4.46
N ASN A 87 0.35 -4.23 5.13
CA ASN A 87 0.93 -2.89 5.03
C ASN A 87 2.36 -2.85 5.60
N GLY A 88 2.59 -3.57 6.70
CA GLY A 88 3.92 -3.79 7.28
C GLY A 88 4.87 -4.50 6.31
N LEU A 89 4.41 -5.55 5.61
CA LEU A 89 5.23 -6.28 4.65
C LEU A 89 5.58 -5.41 3.44
N VAL A 90 4.62 -4.66 2.90
CA VAL A 90 4.84 -3.75 1.76
C VAL A 90 5.84 -2.65 2.11
N THR A 91 5.74 -2.07 3.31
CA THR A 91 6.68 -1.05 3.78
C THR A 91 8.09 -1.62 3.98
N LEU A 92 8.22 -2.81 4.57
CA LEU A 92 9.51 -3.50 4.73
C LEU A 92 10.14 -3.87 3.38
N LEU A 93 9.36 -4.38 2.42
CA LEU A 93 9.82 -4.69 1.07
C LEU A 93 10.40 -3.45 0.39
N TRP A 94 9.71 -2.31 0.50
CA TRP A 94 10.20 -1.06 -0.06
C TRP A 94 11.47 -0.56 0.62
N PHE A 95 11.57 -0.73 1.95
CA PHE A 95 12.76 -0.37 2.71
C PHE A 95 13.97 -1.23 2.30
N LEU A 96 13.78 -2.54 2.14
CA LEU A 96 14.82 -3.47 1.66
C LEU A 96 15.23 -3.20 0.21
N LEU A 97 14.30 -2.78 -0.65
CA LEU A 97 14.60 -2.37 -2.03
C LEU A 97 15.43 -1.09 -2.12
N LEU A 98 15.38 -0.24 -1.08
CA LEU A 98 16.11 1.03 -1.03
C LEU A 98 17.47 0.93 -0.32
N LEU A 99 17.69 -0.09 0.51
CA LEU A 99 18.96 -0.34 1.19
C LEU A 99 20.00 -0.89 0.21
#